data_AF-A0A6G9XN54-F1
#
_entry.id   AF-A0A6G9XN54-F1
#
_cell.length_a   1.000
_cell.length_b   1.000
_cell.length_c   1.000
_cell.angle_alpha   90.00
_cell.angle_beta   90.00
_cell.angle_gamma   90.00
#
_symmetry.space_group_name_H-M   'P 1'
#
loop_
_entity.id
_entity.type
_entity.pdbx_description
1 polymer ?
#
loop_
_entity_poly.entity_id
_entity_poly.type
_entity_poly.pdbx_seq_one_letter_code
_entity_poly.pdbx_strand_id
1 'polypeptide(L)'
;MENQRDNVDDLTRCPDDDEIAQAATDLELAMITKCSELATKLLLGNATNSEDVSKLNAGNNSDRSPTRLNLELTKLRILCKANMDVRGAVAAARFAGATWQQVGAACGKSKQAAYERWHKAVGELEITRRKTDHRPVDPLDEYDPGGMRPIAALYEQLQQLPPRDSTE
;
A
#
# COMPACT_ATOMS: atom_id res chain seq x y z
N MET A 1 46.51 -37.90 3.81
CA MET A 1 46.28 -36.83 4.80
C MET A 1 46.66 -35.54 4.10
N GLU A 2 45.69 -34.83 3.54
CA GLU A 2 45.90 -33.46 3.04
C GLU A 2 44.82 -32.58 3.65
N ASN A 3 45.32 -31.54 4.33
CA ASN A 3 44.58 -30.58 5.10
C ASN A 3 43.71 -29.72 4.17
N GLN A 4 42.39 -29.82 4.32
CA GLN A 4 41.48 -28.77 3.86
C GLN A 4 41.23 -27.83 5.03
N ARG A 5 42.23 -26.97 5.27
CA ARG A 5 42.07 -25.71 5.99
C ARG A 5 41.72 -24.64 4.96
N ASP A 6 41.06 -23.60 5.43
CA ASP A 6 40.76 -22.35 4.72
C ASP A 6 39.35 -22.29 4.11
N ASN A 7 38.36 -22.25 4.99
CA ASN A 7 37.19 -21.40 4.76
C ASN A 7 36.70 -20.83 6.10
N VAL A 8 37.60 -20.11 6.78
CA VAL A 8 37.31 -19.43 8.06
C VAL A 8 37.14 -17.91 7.85
N ASP A 9 37.36 -17.42 6.63
CA ASP A 9 37.30 -15.99 6.28
C ASP A 9 35.88 -15.46 5.98
N ASP A 10 34.88 -16.34 5.87
CA ASP A 10 33.50 -15.95 5.53
C ASP A 10 32.68 -15.45 6.75
N LEU A 11 33.23 -15.58 7.97
CA LEU A 11 32.55 -15.15 9.21
C LEU A 11 32.90 -13.71 9.63
N THR A 12 33.74 -13.00 8.85
CA THR A 12 34.24 -11.65 9.18
C THR A 12 33.91 -10.59 8.14
N ARG A 13 33.10 -10.90 7.13
CA ARG A 13 32.63 -9.87 6.19
C ARG A 13 31.70 -8.91 6.92
N CYS A 14 32.15 -7.68 7.14
CA CYS A 14 31.26 -6.58 7.50
C CYS A 14 30.43 -6.24 6.25
N PRO A 15 29.08 -6.28 6.34
CA PRO A 15 28.24 -5.84 5.24
C PRO A 15 28.51 -4.37 4.95
N ASP A 16 28.48 -4.01 3.67
CA ASP A 16 28.63 -2.61 3.27
C ASP A 16 27.34 -1.80 3.58
N ASP A 17 27.46 -0.47 3.52
CA ASP A 17 26.34 0.42 3.86
C ASP A 17 25.14 0.22 2.91
N ASP A 18 25.37 -0.21 1.66
CA ASP A 18 24.32 -0.45 0.67
C ASP A 18 23.55 -1.75 0.98
N GLU A 19 24.26 -2.82 1.36
CA GLU A 19 23.69 -4.08 1.84
C GLU A 19 22.85 -3.87 3.11
N ILE A 20 23.33 -3.03 4.04
CA ILE A 20 22.58 -2.65 5.25
C ILE A 20 21.33 -1.83 4.89
N ALA A 21 21.44 -0.87 3.96
CA ALA A 21 20.31 -0.06 3.52
C ALA A 21 19.22 -0.90 2.82
N GLN A 22 19.63 -1.87 1.99
CA GLN A 22 18.70 -2.80 1.36
C GLN A 22 18.01 -3.67 2.40
N ALA A 23 18.75 -4.26 3.34
CA ALA A 23 18.18 -5.08 4.42
C ALA A 23 17.20 -4.28 5.30
N ALA A 24 17.47 -3.00 5.56
CA ALA A 24 16.56 -2.12 6.29
C ALA A 24 15.26 -1.88 5.52
N THR A 25 15.35 -1.68 4.21
CA THR A 25 14.18 -1.50 3.32
C THR A 25 13.32 -2.78 3.27
N ASP A 26 13.97 -3.94 3.15
CA ASP A 26 13.30 -5.24 3.13
C ASP A 26 12.57 -5.51 4.46
N LEU A 27 13.22 -5.17 5.58
CA LEU A 27 12.62 -5.28 6.90
C LEU A 27 11.40 -4.36 7.05
N GLU A 28 11.48 -3.11 6.61
CA GLU A 28 10.36 -2.17 6.64
C GLU A 28 9.16 -2.71 5.84
N LEU A 29 9.39 -3.22 4.63
CA LEU A 29 8.36 -3.81 3.79
C LEU A 29 7.72 -5.04 4.45
N ALA A 30 8.54 -5.93 5.01
CA ALA A 30 8.06 -7.12 5.72
C ALA A 30 7.21 -6.73 6.94
N MET A 31 7.62 -5.70 7.68
CA MET A 31 6.87 -5.18 8.82
C MET A 31 5.51 -4.61 8.41
N ILE A 32 5.45 -3.77 7.37
CA ILE A 32 4.20 -3.20 6.86
C ILE A 32 3.24 -4.31 6.42
N THR A 33 3.77 -5.31 5.71
CA THR A 33 3.01 -6.48 5.27
C THR A 33 2.45 -7.23 6.48
N LYS A 34 3.29 -7.53 7.48
CA LYS A 34 2.88 -8.28 8.65
C LYS A 34 1.87 -7.53 9.51
N CYS A 35 2.04 -6.23 9.69
CA CYS A 35 1.07 -5.39 10.38
C CYS A 35 -0.29 -5.38 9.67
N SER A 36 -0.29 -5.35 8.33
CA SER A 36 -1.52 -5.42 7.55
C SER A 36 -2.22 -6.77 7.72
N GLU A 37 -1.49 -7.88 7.65
CA GLU A 37 -2.04 -9.21 7.92
C GLU A 37 -2.66 -9.32 9.32
N LEU A 38 -1.92 -8.89 10.34
CA LEU A 38 -2.37 -8.95 11.73
C LEU A 38 -3.60 -8.07 11.97
N ALA A 39 -3.63 -6.85 11.40
CA ALA A 39 -4.77 -5.97 11.50
C ALA A 39 -6.02 -6.58 10.84
N THR A 40 -5.88 -7.16 9.65
CA THR A 40 -6.96 -7.87 8.95
C THR A 40 -7.46 -9.06 9.77
N LYS A 41 -6.56 -9.88 10.32
CA LYS A 41 -6.92 -11.02 11.19
C LYS A 41 -7.68 -10.58 12.44
N LEU A 42 -7.30 -9.46 13.06
CA LEU A 42 -8.01 -8.95 14.24
C LEU A 42 -9.40 -8.40 13.91
N LEU A 43 -9.59 -7.83 12.71
CA LEU A 43 -10.86 -7.24 12.29
C LEU A 43 -11.84 -8.27 11.72
N LEU A 44 -11.36 -9.27 10.98
CA LEU A 44 -12.18 -10.34 10.42
C LEU A 44 -12.28 -11.59 11.33
N GLY A 45 -11.46 -11.66 12.38
CA GLY A 45 -11.27 -12.89 13.15
C GLY A 45 -10.63 -14.01 12.32
N ASN A 46 -10.83 -15.26 12.72
CA ASN A 46 -10.42 -16.45 11.95
C ASN A 46 -11.31 -16.72 10.71
N ALA A 47 -12.19 -15.79 10.32
CA ALA A 47 -13.07 -15.99 9.18
C ALA A 47 -12.25 -15.99 7.88
N THR A 48 -12.02 -17.18 7.33
CA THR A 48 -11.26 -17.47 6.11
C THR A 48 -12.02 -17.14 4.82
N ASN A 49 -13.04 -16.27 4.87
CA ASN A 49 -13.83 -15.96 3.68
C ASN A 49 -13.08 -14.98 2.79
N SER A 50 -12.61 -15.47 1.64
CA SER A 50 -11.87 -14.73 0.63
C SER A 50 -12.58 -13.44 0.16
N GLU A 51 -13.91 -13.38 0.27
CA GLU A 51 -14.71 -12.20 -0.10
C GLU A 51 -14.56 -11.04 0.89
N ASP A 52 -14.41 -11.29 2.19
CA ASP A 52 -14.27 -10.23 3.20
C ASP A 52 -12.86 -9.63 3.18
N VAL A 53 -11.85 -10.47 2.92
CA VAL A 53 -10.47 -10.03 2.63
C VAL A 53 -10.43 -9.22 1.34
N SER A 54 -11.17 -9.66 0.31
CA SER A 54 -11.30 -8.91 -0.94
C SER A 54 -12.03 -7.59 -0.75
N LYS A 55 -13.01 -7.46 0.15
CA LYS A 55 -13.64 -6.14 0.44
C LYS A 55 -12.75 -5.18 1.23
N LEU A 56 -11.83 -5.70 2.04
CA LEU A 56 -10.80 -4.91 2.73
C LEU A 56 -9.69 -4.45 1.77
N ASN A 57 -9.30 -5.32 0.83
CA ASN A 57 -8.22 -5.08 -0.14
C ASN A 57 -8.70 -4.41 -1.43
N ALA A 58 -9.94 -4.64 -1.85
CA ALA A 58 -10.61 -3.94 -2.94
C ALA A 58 -11.01 -2.56 -2.43
N GLY A 59 -10.00 -1.70 -2.29
CA GLY A 59 -10.18 -0.28 -2.31
C GLY A 59 -10.81 0.12 -3.65
N ASN A 60 -12.13 0.03 -3.75
CA ASN A 60 -12.85 1.00 -4.55
C ASN A 60 -12.40 2.37 -4.03
N ASN A 61 -11.96 3.22 -4.94
CA ASN A 61 -11.29 4.54 -4.75
C ASN A 61 -12.01 5.57 -3.85
N SER A 62 -13.00 5.16 -3.05
CA SER A 62 -13.47 5.88 -1.89
C SER A 62 -12.39 5.86 -0.81
N ASP A 63 -11.61 6.94 -0.76
CA ASP A 63 -10.55 7.19 0.22
C ASP A 63 -11.02 7.17 1.70
N ARG A 64 -12.31 6.93 1.98
CA ARG A 64 -12.94 7.04 3.30
C ARG A 64 -13.97 5.95 3.64
N SER A 65 -13.77 4.71 3.19
CA SER A 65 -14.62 3.62 3.69
C SER A 65 -14.39 3.40 5.20
N PRO A 66 -15.45 3.15 6.01
CA PRO A 66 -15.30 2.91 7.44
C PRO A 66 -14.42 1.67 7.72
N THR A 67 -14.43 0.71 6.81
CA THR A 67 -13.60 -0.50 6.88
C THR A 67 -12.11 -0.16 6.75
N ARG A 68 -11.73 0.71 5.79
CA ARG A 68 -10.35 1.17 5.62
C ARG A 68 -9.88 2.00 6.83
N LEU A 69 -10.74 2.86 7.36
CA LEU A 69 -10.44 3.61 8.57
C LEU A 69 -10.13 2.69 9.76
N ASN A 70 -10.96 1.67 9.99
CA ASN A 70 -10.75 0.71 11.07
C ASN A 70 -9.47 -0.11 10.88
N LEU A 71 -9.16 -0.49 9.64
CA LEU A 71 -7.91 -1.17 9.29
C LEU A 71 -6.69 -0.32 9.65
N GLU A 72 -6.64 0.93 9.20
CA GLU A 72 -5.50 1.82 9.46
C GLU A 72 -5.34 2.17 10.94
N LEU A 73 -6.45 2.38 11.67
CA LEU A 73 -6.41 2.57 13.13
C LEU A 73 -5.91 1.31 13.85
N THR A 74 -6.23 0.11 13.35
CA THR A 74 -5.76 -1.14 13.95
C THR A 74 -4.27 -1.34 13.71
N LYS A 75 -3.77 -1.08 12.50
CA LYS A 75 -2.32 -1.07 12.20
C LYS A 75 -1.58 -0.10 13.12
N LEU A 76 -2.10 1.12 13.27
CA LEU A 76 -1.52 2.13 14.16
C LEU A 76 -1.44 1.64 15.61
N ARG A 77 -2.48 0.98 16.13
CA ARG A 77 -2.49 0.42 17.49
C ARG A 77 -1.44 -0.67 17.66
N ILE A 78 -1.28 -1.56 16.67
CA ILE A 78 -0.27 -2.62 16.69
C ILE A 78 1.12 -2.00 16.78
N LEU A 79 1.44 -1.03 15.91
CA LEU A 79 2.74 -0.37 15.89
C LEU A 79 3.01 0.41 17.19
N CYS A 80 2.00 1.11 17.72
CA CYS A 80 2.09 1.78 19.03
C CYS A 80 2.36 0.78 20.17
N LYS A 81 1.79 -0.44 20.12
CA LYS A 81 2.06 -1.51 21.10
C LYS A 81 3.42 -2.19 20.92
N ALA A 82 3.90 -2.28 19.68
CA ALA A 82 5.22 -2.81 19.35
C ALA A 82 6.36 -1.78 19.57
N ASN A 83 6.03 -0.56 20.01
CA ASN A 83 6.98 0.55 20.20
C ASN A 83 7.80 0.86 18.93
N MET A 84 7.15 0.75 17.77
CA MET A 84 7.75 1.02 16.46
C MET A 84 7.51 2.45 16.01
N ASP A 85 8.15 2.88 14.92
CA ASP A 85 7.79 4.16 14.31
C ASP A 85 6.34 4.10 13.77
N VAL A 86 5.58 5.14 14.08
CA VAL A 86 4.17 5.26 13.76
C VAL A 86 3.87 6.43 12.84
N ARG A 87 4.85 7.22 12.42
CA ARG A 87 4.62 8.41 11.58
C ARG A 87 3.86 8.06 10.29
N GLY A 88 4.30 7.02 9.59
CA GLY A 88 3.63 6.54 8.37
C GLY A 88 2.20 6.05 8.64
N ALA A 89 2.00 5.27 9.70
CA ALA A 89 0.68 4.75 10.06
C ALA A 89 -0.29 5.83 10.54
N VAL A 90 0.20 6.87 11.23
CA VAL A 90 -0.60 8.04 11.59
C VAL A 90 -1.06 8.77 10.33
N ALA A 91 -0.17 8.97 9.36
CA ALA A 91 -0.54 9.59 8.09
C ALA A 91 -1.57 8.75 7.32
N ALA A 92 -1.36 7.44 7.21
CA ALA A 92 -2.29 6.52 6.56
C ALA A 92 -3.68 6.56 7.21
N ALA A 93 -3.76 6.51 8.54
CA ALA A 93 -5.02 6.65 9.28
C ALA A 93 -5.69 8.02 9.03
N ARG A 94 -4.91 9.10 8.99
CA ARG A 94 -5.42 10.45 8.69
C ARG A 94 -5.97 10.54 7.26
N PHE A 95 -5.29 9.95 6.29
CA PHE A 95 -5.76 9.89 4.89
C PHE A 95 -7.02 9.05 4.74
N ALA A 96 -7.17 7.98 5.54
CA ALA A 96 -8.41 7.20 5.64
C ALA A 96 -9.55 7.93 6.39
N GLY A 97 -9.31 9.15 6.90
CA GLY A 97 -10.32 10.00 7.54
C GLY A 97 -10.33 9.97 9.07
N ALA A 98 -9.35 9.34 9.73
CA ALA A 98 -9.30 9.30 11.20
C ALA A 98 -9.17 10.70 11.79
N THR A 99 -9.92 11.02 12.84
CA THR A 99 -9.75 12.27 13.59
C THR A 99 -8.51 12.21 14.51
N TRP A 100 -7.99 13.37 14.92
CA TRP A 100 -6.90 13.43 15.92
C TRP A 100 -7.28 12.80 17.27
N GLN A 101 -8.56 12.79 17.61
CA GLN A 101 -9.05 12.09 18.80
C GLN A 101 -8.91 10.57 18.65
N GLN A 102 -9.29 10.01 17.50
CA GLN A 102 -9.13 8.58 17.23
C GLN A 102 -7.65 8.17 17.18
N VAL A 103 -6.79 9.00 16.57
CA VAL A 103 -5.33 8.78 16.57
C VAL A 103 -4.76 8.84 17.98
N GLY A 104 -5.16 9.83 18.79
CA GLY A 104 -4.77 9.93 20.19
C GLY A 104 -5.18 8.67 20.96
N ALA A 105 -6.44 8.26 20.85
CA ALA A 105 -6.94 7.06 21.51
C ALA A 105 -6.18 5.78 21.10
N ALA A 106 -5.86 5.62 19.80
CA ALA A 106 -5.10 4.49 19.29
C ALA A 106 -3.71 4.36 19.92
N CYS A 107 -3.08 5.48 20.29
CA CYS A 107 -1.75 5.52 20.86
C CYS A 107 -1.70 5.90 22.35
N GLY A 108 -2.85 5.90 23.04
CA GLY A 108 -2.93 6.24 24.46
C GLY A 108 -2.53 7.68 24.79
N LYS A 109 -2.83 8.63 23.88
CA LYS A 109 -2.54 10.06 24.02
C LYS A 109 -3.82 10.90 23.93
N SER A 110 -3.77 12.12 24.44
CA SER A 110 -4.84 13.10 24.22
C SER A 110 -4.88 13.54 22.75
N LYS A 111 -6.02 14.06 22.31
CA LYS A 111 -6.19 14.69 20.98
C LYS A 111 -5.12 15.76 20.74
N GLN A 112 -4.87 16.62 21.73
CA GLN A 112 -3.92 17.73 21.63
C GLN A 112 -2.49 17.21 21.47
N ALA A 113 -2.08 16.26 22.30
CA ALA A 113 -0.74 15.68 22.21
C ALA A 113 -0.49 14.95 20.88
N ALA A 114 -1.52 14.29 20.32
CA ALA A 114 -1.43 13.66 19.01
C ALA A 114 -1.27 14.70 17.89
N TYR A 115 -2.06 15.78 17.94
CA TYR A 115 -1.97 16.88 16.98
C TYR A 115 -0.57 17.50 17.00
N GLU A 116 -0.11 17.97 18.16
CA GLU A 116 1.18 18.65 18.32
C GLU A 116 2.34 17.79 17.81
N ARG A 117 2.31 16.49 18.10
CA ARG A 117 3.38 15.56 17.73
C ARG A 117 3.43 15.25 16.23
N TRP A 118 2.29 15.12 15.55
CA TRP A 118 2.26 14.51 14.21
C TRP A 118 1.66 15.39 13.10
N HIS A 119 0.99 16.50 13.41
CA HIS A 119 0.32 17.32 12.38
C HIS A 119 1.26 17.78 11.25
N LYS A 120 2.48 18.22 11.57
CA LYS A 120 3.48 18.66 10.57
C LYS A 120 3.93 17.52 9.66
N ALA A 121 4.31 16.39 10.25
CA ALA A 121 4.75 15.21 9.50
C ALA A 121 3.66 14.68 8.56
N VAL A 122 2.40 14.69 8.98
CA VAL A 122 1.27 14.30 8.12
C VAL A 122 1.09 15.28 6.97
N GLY A 123 1.21 16.59 7.24
CA GLY A 123 1.14 17.62 6.19
C GLY A 123 2.23 17.49 5.13
N GLU A 124 3.47 17.21 5.56
CA GLU A 124 4.60 16.95 4.64
C GLU A 124 4.35 15.73 3.75
N LEU A 125 3.89 14.62 4.34
CA LEU A 125 3.55 13.40 3.59
C LEU A 125 2.38 13.62 2.62
N GLU A 126 1.39 14.43 2.99
CA GLU A 126 0.27 14.76 2.10
C GLU A 126 0.74 15.53 0.87
N ILE A 127 1.64 16.50 1.05
CA ILE A 127 2.24 17.26 -0.05
C ILE A 127 3.02 16.32 -0.97
N THR A 128 3.84 15.43 -0.41
CA THR A 128 4.61 14.45 -1.20
C THR A 128 3.69 13.51 -1.98
N ARG A 129 2.65 12.95 -1.34
CA ARG A 129 1.66 12.09 -2.01
C ARG A 129 1.03 12.79 -3.21
N ARG A 130 0.56 14.03 -3.05
CA ARG A 130 -0.04 14.80 -4.14
C ARG A 130 0.93 15.08 -5.30
N LYS A 131 2.21 15.29 -5.01
CA LYS A 131 3.25 15.46 -6.05
C LYS A 131 3.45 14.17 -6.84
N THR A 132 3.46 13.02 -6.18
CA THR A 132 3.59 11.71 -6.83
C THR A 132 2.35 11.38 -7.67
N ASP A 133 1.16 11.68 -7.17
CA ASP A 133 -0.12 11.49 -7.88
C ASP A 133 -0.27 12.45 -9.08
N HIS A 134 0.57 13.49 -9.19
CA HIS A 134 0.59 14.46 -10.30
C HIS A 134 1.86 14.33 -11.15
N ARG A 135 2.53 13.16 -11.17
CA ARG A 135 3.59 12.93 -12.15
C ARG A 135 2.99 13.13 -13.54
N PRO A 136 3.52 14.06 -14.37
CA PRO A 136 3.12 14.16 -15.77
C PRO A 136 3.31 12.79 -16.40
N VAL A 137 2.27 12.26 -17.03
CA VAL A 137 2.40 11.09 -17.92
C VAL A 137 3.50 11.47 -18.92
N ASP A 138 4.56 10.67 -18.98
CA ASP A 138 5.63 10.91 -19.95
C ASP A 138 4.99 10.83 -21.35
N PRO A 139 5.16 11.83 -22.24
CA PRO A 139 4.66 11.74 -23.61
C PRO A 139 5.15 10.49 -24.37
N LEU A 140 6.21 9.82 -23.90
CA LEU A 140 6.69 8.54 -24.43
C LEU A 140 5.89 7.32 -23.93
N ASP A 141 5.21 7.40 -22.78
CA ASP A 141 4.26 6.39 -22.31
C ASP A 141 2.91 6.45 -23.07
N GLU A 142 2.65 7.56 -23.76
CA GLU A 142 1.45 7.79 -24.58
C GLU A 142 1.61 7.25 -26.03
N TYR A 143 2.78 6.72 -26.40
CA TYR A 143 3.01 6.14 -27.72
C TYR A 143 2.80 4.62 -27.73
N ASP A 144 1.54 4.19 -27.94
CA ASP A 144 1.19 2.84 -28.40
C ASP A 144 1.05 2.85 -29.95
N PRO A 145 2.09 2.46 -30.71
CA PRO A 145 2.00 2.36 -32.18
C PRO A 145 1.15 1.18 -32.67
N GLY A 146 0.53 0.40 -31.77
CA GLY A 146 -0.22 -0.82 -32.07
C GLY A 146 -1.75 -0.71 -32.02
N GLY A 147 -2.32 0.36 -31.49
CA GLY A 147 -3.73 0.75 -31.69
C GLY A 147 -4.77 -0.38 -31.60
N MET A 148 -4.78 -1.17 -30.51
CA MET A 148 -5.94 -2.03 -30.24
C MET A 148 -7.10 -1.17 -29.73
N ARG A 149 -8.04 -0.88 -30.63
CA ARG A 149 -9.33 -0.30 -30.27
C ARG A 149 -9.99 -1.16 -29.17
N PRO A 150 -10.64 -0.57 -28.15
CA PRO A 150 -11.41 -1.34 -27.19
C PRO A 150 -12.48 -2.17 -27.93
N ILE A 151 -12.63 -3.44 -27.56
CA ILE A 151 -13.54 -4.42 -28.18
C ILE A 151 -14.98 -3.88 -28.32
N ALA A 152 -15.38 -2.92 -27.47
CA ALA A 152 -16.65 -2.20 -27.57
C ALA A 152 -16.86 -1.49 -28.93
N ALA A 153 -15.81 -0.93 -29.53
CA ALA A 153 -15.87 -0.26 -30.83
C ALA A 153 -15.93 -1.23 -32.03
N LEU A 154 -15.52 -2.50 -31.85
CA LEU A 154 -15.66 -3.54 -32.88
C LEU A 154 -17.10 -4.05 -33.00
N TYR A 155 -17.86 -4.04 -31.91
CA TYR A 155 -19.26 -4.46 -31.91
C TYR A 155 -20.18 -3.48 -32.65
N GLU A 156 -19.89 -2.18 -32.58
CA GLU A 156 -20.69 -1.14 -33.23
C GLU A 156 -20.50 -1.13 -34.76
N GLN A 157 -19.33 -1.57 -35.24
CA GLN A 157 -19.03 -1.68 -36.67
C GLN A 157 -19.59 -2.97 -37.31
N LEU A 158 -19.84 -4.02 -36.51
CA LEU A 158 -20.50 -5.25 -36.99
C LEU A 158 -22.02 -5.12 -37.10
N GLN A 159 -22.64 -4.13 -36.45
CA GLN A 159 -24.08 -3.85 -36.56
C GLN A 159 -24.47 -2.96 -37.75
N GLN A 160 -23.51 -2.38 -38.47
CA GLN A 160 -23.77 -1.53 -39.64
C GLN A 160 -23.66 -2.25 -40.99
N LEU A 161 -23.45 -3.57 -41.00
CA LEU A 161 -23.49 -4.34 -42.25
C LEU A 161 -24.96 -4.54 -42.68
N PRO A 162 -25.36 -4.07 -43.88
CA PRO A 162 -26.69 -4.39 -44.39
C PRO A 162 -26.81 -5.92 -44.58
N PRO A 163 -28.04 -6.47 -44.44
CA PRO A 163 -28.26 -7.90 -44.67
C PRO A 163 -27.79 -8.24 -46.09
N ARG A 164 -26.98 -9.30 -46.21
CA ARG A 164 -26.69 -9.90 -47.51
C ARG A 164 -28.00 -10.46 -48.04
N ASP A 165 -28.60 -9.76 -49.00
CA ASP A 165 -29.66 -10.30 -49.82
C ASP A 165 -29.18 -11.63 -50.39
N SER A 166 -29.84 -12.69 -49.94
CA SER A 166 -29.75 -14.01 -50.52
C SER A 166 -30.88 -14.10 -51.53
N THR A 167 -30.56 -13.94 -52.80
CA THR A 167 -31.44 -14.37 -53.90
C THR A 167 -30.57 -14.93 -55.01
N GLU A 168 -30.72 -16.25 -55.17
CA GLU A 168 -30.73 -17.07 -56.40
C GLU A 168 -29.60 -16.91 -57.44
#